data_AF-A0A1G7E706-F1
#
_entry.id   AF-A0A1G7E706-F1
#
_cell.length_a   1.000
_cell.length_b   1.000
_cell.length_c   1.000
_cell.angle_alpha   90.00
_cell.angle_beta   90.00
_cell.angle_gamma   90.00
#
_symmetry.space_group_name_H-M   'P 1'
#
loop_
_entity.id
_entity.type
_entity.pdbx_description
1 polymer ?
#
loop_
_entity_poly.entity_id
_entity_poly.type
_entity_poly.pdbx_seq_one_letter_code
_entity_poly.pdbx_strand_id
1 'polypeptide(L)'
;MRKKQKILAAALVTLIILAATAIALLKDDRSDSRVILDHTHKTYIAPSCFEESNPTNFIENSTLGEAEELGYPPHSACTEEALGI
;
A
#
# COMPACT_ATOMS: atom_id res chain seq x y z
N MET A 1 20.00 -12.61 -41.82
CA MET A 1 19.28 -12.22 -40.60
C MET A 1 20.26 -11.79 -39.49
N ARG A 2 21.05 -10.72 -39.69
CA ARG A 2 22.45 -10.77 -39.18
C ARG A 2 22.89 -9.82 -38.06
N LYS A 3 22.42 -8.57 -37.96
CA LYS A 3 22.82 -7.68 -36.86
C LYS A 3 21.70 -6.71 -36.51
N LYS A 4 21.12 -6.06 -37.54
CA LYS A 4 20.00 -5.13 -37.38
C LYS A 4 18.78 -5.76 -36.71
N GLN A 5 18.41 -6.99 -37.07
CA GLN A 5 17.30 -7.71 -36.42
C GLN A 5 17.60 -8.09 -34.96
N LYS A 6 18.85 -8.41 -34.62
CA LYS A 6 19.28 -8.68 -33.23
C LYS A 6 19.28 -7.40 -32.39
N ILE A 7 19.71 -6.28 -32.95
CA ILE A 7 19.67 -4.95 -32.31
C ILE A 7 18.22 -4.52 -32.09
N LEU A 8 17.34 -4.72 -33.08
CA LEU A 8 15.92 -4.38 -32.97
C LEU A 8 15.23 -5.23 -31.89
N ALA A 9 15.53 -6.53 -31.86
CA ALA A 9 15.00 -7.44 -30.84
C ALA A 9 15.51 -7.06 -29.44
N ALA A 10 16.81 -6.76 -29.29
CA ALA A 10 17.37 -6.32 -28.02
C ALA A 10 16.76 -4.99 -27.54
N ALA A 11 16.60 -4.01 -28.43
CA ALA A 11 15.96 -2.74 -28.11
C ALA A 11 14.50 -2.93 -27.66
N LEU A 12 13.76 -3.82 -28.33
CA LEU A 12 12.39 -4.14 -27.95
C LEU A 12 12.31 -4.80 -26.57
N VAL A 13 13.20 -5.75 -26.28
CA VAL A 13 13.27 -6.39 -24.95
C VAL A 13 13.62 -5.37 -23.88
N THR A 14 14.59 -4.50 -24.11
CA THR A 14 14.95 -3.42 -23.17
C THR A 14 13.77 -2.48 -22.93
N LEU A 15 13.02 -2.11 -23.98
CA LEU A 15 11.84 -1.27 -23.86
C LEU A 15 10.75 -1.93 -23.02
N ILE A 16 10.52 -3.23 -23.19
CA ILE A 16 9.55 -3.99 -22.39
C ILE A 16 9.97 -4.04 -20.92
N ILE A 17 11.25 -4.26 -20.64
CA ILE A 17 11.78 -4.26 -19.26
C ILE A 17 11.59 -2.88 -18.63
N LEU A 18 11.94 -1.80 -19.33
CA LEU A 18 11.77 -0.43 -18.85
C LEU A 18 10.29 -0.11 -18.58
N ALA A 19 9.39 -0.50 -19.48
CA ALA A 19 7.95 -0.31 -19.29
C ALA A 19 7.43 -1.10 -18.07
N ALA A 20 7.86 -2.35 -17.89
CA ALA A 20 7.48 -3.16 -16.73
C ALA A 20 7.98 -2.54 -15.41
N THR A 21 9.23 -2.05 -15.38
CA THR A 21 9.77 -1.37 -14.19
C THR A 21 9.07 -0.05 -13.89
N ALA A 22 8.70 0.71 -14.93
CA ALA A 22 7.97 1.97 -14.74
C ALA A 22 6.56 1.71 -14.16
N ILE A 23 5.87 0.66 -14.62
CA ILE A 23 4.56 0.28 -14.08
C ILE A 23 4.68 -0.13 -12.60
N ALA A 24 5.74 -0.84 -12.21
CA ALA A 24 5.96 -1.22 -10.82
C ALA A 24 6.19 0.00 -9.91
N LEU A 25 6.89 1.02 -10.40
CA LEU A 25 7.14 2.26 -9.65
C LEU A 25 5.92 3.18 -9.55
N LEU A 26 4.97 3.07 -10.48
CA LEU A 26 3.74 3.86 -10.51
C LEU A 26 2.59 3.23 -9.72
N LYS A 27 2.77 2.01 -9.19
CA LYS A 27 1.75 1.41 -8.33
C LYS A 27 1.71 2.17 -7.01
N ASP A 28 0.52 2.66 -6.68
CA ASP A 28 0.21 3.24 -5.38
C ASP A 28 0.49 2.18 -4.31
N ASP A 29 1.44 2.45 -3.43
CA ASP A 29 1.80 1.50 -2.38
C ASP A 29 0.74 1.59 -1.27
N ARG A 30 0.03 0.49 -1.04
CA ARG A 30 -0.98 0.45 0.03
C ARG A 30 -0.36 0.76 1.39
N SER A 31 0.94 0.52 1.58
CA SER A 31 1.66 0.84 2.81
C SER A 31 1.51 2.32 3.21
N ASP A 32 1.42 3.22 2.24
CA ASP A 32 1.37 4.67 2.49
C ASP A 32 -0.04 5.18 2.79
N SER A 33 -1.05 4.29 2.76
CA SER A 33 -2.43 4.62 3.09
C SER A 33 -2.52 5.17 4.51
N ARG A 34 -3.12 6.35 4.67
CA ARG A 34 -3.30 6.97 5.98
C ARG A 34 -4.24 6.13 6.85
N VAL A 35 -3.83 5.84 8.07
CA VAL A 35 -4.64 5.19 9.12
C VAL A 35 -4.50 5.96 10.44
N ILE A 36 -5.38 5.67 11.38
CA ILE A 36 -5.25 6.12 12.78
C ILE A 36 -4.91 4.90 13.63
N LEU A 37 -3.78 4.93 14.34
CA LEU A 37 -3.43 3.92 15.33
C LEU A 37 -4.17 4.21 16.64
N ASP A 38 -4.74 3.20 17.27
CA ASP A 38 -5.19 3.22 18.66
C ASP A 38 -4.26 2.33 19.48
N HIS A 39 -3.39 2.94 20.28
CA HIS A 39 -2.38 2.20 21.04
C HIS A 39 -2.95 1.52 22.29
N THR A 40 -4.16 1.87 22.72
CA THR A 40 -4.82 1.18 23.84
C THR A 40 -5.27 -0.21 23.40
N HIS A 41 -5.95 -0.29 22.26
CA HIS A 41 -6.41 -1.54 21.67
C HIS A 41 -5.34 -2.23 20.83
N LYS A 42 -4.28 -1.50 20.47
CA LYS A 42 -3.24 -1.92 19.52
C LYS A 42 -3.81 -2.31 18.17
N THR A 43 -4.68 -1.45 17.64
CA THR A 43 -5.36 -1.63 16.35
C THR A 43 -5.14 -0.41 15.48
N TYR A 44 -5.41 -0.52 14.17
CA TYR A 44 -5.52 0.65 13.30
C TYR A 44 -6.94 0.82 12.75
N ILE A 45 -7.28 2.05 12.41
CA ILE A 45 -8.60 2.48 11.99
C ILE A 45 -8.47 3.22 10.65
N ALA A 46 -9.27 2.84 9.66
CA ALA A 46 -9.39 3.62 8.44
C ALA A 46 -10.05 4.98 8.73
N PRO A 47 -9.59 6.10 8.16
CA PRO A 47 -10.14 7.43 8.48
C PRO A 47 -11.65 7.58 8.28
N SER A 48 -12.23 6.87 7.30
CA SER A 48 -13.67 6.83 7.06
C SER A 48 -14.47 6.14 8.16
N CYS A 49 -13.84 5.27 8.94
CA CYS A 49 -14.47 4.45 9.98
C CYS A 49 -14.24 5.03 11.40
N PHE A 50 -13.59 6.18 11.54
CA PHE A 50 -13.18 6.72 12.84
C PHE A 50 -14.37 6.95 13.78
N GLU A 51 -15.45 7.57 13.31
CA GLU A 51 -16.62 7.90 14.13
C GLU A 51 -17.34 6.67 14.70
N GLU A 52 -17.38 5.56 13.95
CA GLU A 52 -18.02 4.32 14.38
C GLU A 52 -17.09 3.37 15.14
N SER A 53 -15.77 3.64 15.12
CA SER A 53 -14.76 2.83 15.81
C SER A 53 -14.67 3.08 17.32
N ASN A 54 -15.32 4.12 17.84
CA ASN A 54 -15.23 4.52 19.26
C ASN A 54 -13.78 4.49 19.82
N PRO A 55 -12.86 5.26 19.21
CA PRO A 55 -11.44 5.18 19.49
C PRO A 55 -11.10 5.72 20.88
N THR A 56 -9.98 5.26 21.44
CA THR A 56 -9.49 5.84 22.70
C THR A 56 -8.83 7.20 22.51
N ASN A 57 -8.44 7.85 23.61
CA ASN A 57 -7.66 9.09 23.57
C ASN A 57 -6.16 8.85 23.32
N PHE A 58 -5.72 7.60 23.18
CA PHE A 58 -4.32 7.28 22.87
C PHE A 58 -4.17 6.87 21.40
N ILE A 59 -4.34 7.87 20.52
CA ILE A 59 -4.35 7.72 19.07
C ILE A 59 -3.25 8.50 18.36
N GLU A 60 -2.84 8.02 17.19
CA GLU A 60 -1.82 8.63 16.34
C GLU A 60 -2.20 8.51 14.86
N ASN A 61 -1.97 9.56 14.06
CA ASN A 61 -2.05 9.43 12.60
C ASN A 61 -0.79 8.75 12.08
N SER A 62 -0.94 7.68 11.30
CA SER A 62 0.19 6.95 10.73
C SER A 62 -0.17 6.38 9.34
N THR A 63 0.60 5.42 8.87
CA THR A 63 0.39 4.69 7.61
C THR A 63 0.05 3.23 7.87
N LEU A 64 -0.59 2.57 6.90
CA LEU A 64 -0.91 1.14 6.99
C LEU A 64 0.35 0.30 7.14
N GLY A 65 1.45 0.68 6.48
CA GLY A 65 2.74 0.01 6.60
C GLY A 65 3.28 0.01 8.03
N GLU A 66 3.25 1.17 8.71
CA GLU A 66 3.65 1.24 10.13
C GLU A 66 2.73 0.39 11.02
N ALA A 67 1.42 0.38 10.75
CA ALA A 67 0.49 -0.46 11.49
C ALA A 67 0.80 -1.96 11.33
N GLU A 68 1.15 -2.40 10.12
CA GLU A 68 1.57 -3.77 9.82
C GLU A 68 2.91 -4.11 10.48
N GLU A 69 3.88 -3.18 10.48
CA GLU A 69 5.18 -3.34 11.15
C GLU A 69 5.02 -3.49 12.67
N LEU A 70 4.10 -2.73 13.27
CA LEU A 70 3.74 -2.83 14.68
C LEU A 70 2.89 -4.08 15.00
N GLY A 71 2.39 -4.78 13.97
CA GLY A 71 1.51 -5.94 14.10
C GLY A 71 0.13 -5.60 14.65
N TYR A 72 -0.34 -4.37 14.42
CA TYR A 72 -1.67 -3.94 14.84
C TYR A 72 -2.70 -4.49 13.86
N PRO A 73 -3.73 -5.24 14.30
CA PRO A 73 -4.82 -5.64 13.41
C PRO A 73 -5.79 -4.48 13.11
N PRO A 74 -6.64 -4.60 12.07
CA PRO A 74 -7.71 -3.67 11.83
C PRO A 74 -8.68 -3.65 13.01
N HIS A 75 -9.18 -2.46 13.35
CA HIS A 75 -10.07 -2.28 14.50
C HIS A 75 -11.47 -2.88 14.28
N SER A 76 -11.95 -2.89 13.04
CA SER A 76 -13.30 -3.31 12.69
C SER A 76 -13.41 -3.77 11.23
N ALA A 77 -14.50 -4.45 10.91
CA ALA A 77 -14.85 -4.83 9.54
C ALA A 77 -14.95 -3.63 8.58
N CYS A 78 -15.34 -2.43 9.05
CA CYS A 78 -15.31 -1.23 8.21
C CYS A 78 -13.88 -0.88 7.79
N THR A 79 -12.90 -1.03 8.69
CA THR A 79 -11.50 -0.77 8.37
C THR A 79 -10.98 -1.77 7.33
N GLU A 80 -11.36 -3.05 7.46
CA GLU A 80 -11.03 -4.09 6.49
C GLU A 80 -11.62 -3.76 5.10
N GLU A 81 -12.91 -3.44 5.05
CA GLU A 81 -13.62 -3.09 3.82
C GLU A 81 -13.05 -1.82 3.16
N ALA A 82 -12.77 -0.78 3.95
CA ALA A 82 -12.26 0.50 3.45
C ALA A 82 -10.85 0.39 2.84
N LEU A 83 -10.03 -0.56 3.32
CA LEU A 83 -8.65 -0.77 2.86
C LEU A 83 -8.50 -1.99 1.92
N GLY A 84 -9.59 -2.75 1.73
CA GLY A 84 -9.63 -3.93 0.86
C GLY A 84 -8.69 -5.05 1.33
N ILE A 85 -8.74 -5.38 2.62
CA ILE A 85 -7.94 -6.42 3.28
C ILE A 85 -8.81 -7.52 3.87
#